data_AF-A0A9R1XM67-F1
#
_entry.id   AF-A0A9R1XM67-F1
#
_cell.length_a   1.000
_cell.length_b   1.000
_cell.length_c   1.000
_cell.angle_alpha   90.00
_cell.angle_beta   90.00
_cell.angle_gamma   90.00
#
_symmetry.space_group_name_H-M   'P 1'
#
loop_
_entity.id
_entity.type
_entity.pdbx_description
1 polymer ?
#
loop_
_entity_poly.entity_id
_entity_poly.type
_entity_poly.pdbx_seq_one_letter_code
_entity_poly.pdbx_strand_id
1 'polypeptide(L)'
;MLPTHLFRLLTCLGLLFVYDLETATTVYKNRISPYPIFLTSEASLVGGFYAANRHGQVLVATVNEATIVPFVSGQLNNLELAVNLAKRGNLSGAENLVGHYIKIKHKCTFHMNDQVVQRFQELFAQTKYKEVVELAAKSPQGIFRTPEIVAKFQSVPVQGGQTPPLLQYFGTLLTKGKLDAFESVDYLAWLSIRTKRIFWRIGWLKTSWNLSSSSKSVDNDLALKFYIKASATPKVVADFAERREFDRILIYSKQIKITAELMQVGYTPDYLFLLQIILRSDP
;
A
#
# COMPACT_ATOMS: atom_id res chain seq x y z
N MET A 1 29.13 8.95 -4.88
CA MET A 1 29.58 10.25 -4.35
C MET A 1 28.48 10.81 -3.48
N LEU A 2 28.73 10.88 -2.16
CA LEU A 2 27.86 11.46 -1.13
C LEU A 2 27.72 13.00 -1.04
N PRO A 3 28.48 13.86 -1.76
CA PRO A 3 28.65 15.25 -1.35
C PRO A 3 27.38 16.10 -1.44
N THR A 4 26.31 15.60 -2.06
CA THR A 4 25.03 16.29 -2.26
C THR A 4 24.00 16.09 -1.16
N HIS A 5 24.20 15.16 -0.22
CA HIS A 5 23.16 14.82 0.78
C HIS A 5 23.37 15.45 2.16
N LEU A 6 24.51 16.10 2.38
CA LEU A 6 24.87 16.70 3.67
C LEU A 6 25.13 18.19 3.51
N PHE A 7 24.47 18.99 4.35
CA PHE A 7 24.68 20.42 4.45
C PHE A 7 25.75 20.71 5.51
N ARG A 8 26.76 21.52 5.16
CA ARG A 8 27.89 21.84 6.04
C ARG A 8 27.84 23.33 6.38
N LEU A 9 27.79 23.65 7.66
CA LEU A 9 27.76 25.01 8.17
C LEU A 9 29.00 25.25 9.02
N LEU A 10 29.77 26.27 8.67
CA LEU A 10 30.98 26.65 9.37
C LEU A 10 30.82 28.05 9.95
N THR A 11 31.07 28.21 11.24
CA THR A 11 30.99 29.51 11.90
C THR A 11 32.32 30.25 11.84
N CYS A 12 32.27 31.58 11.94
CA CYS A 12 33.48 32.42 12.02
C CYS A 12 34.40 32.05 13.20
N LEU A 13 33.88 31.39 14.25
CA LEU A 13 34.64 30.93 15.43
C LEU A 13 35.28 29.53 15.25
N GLY A 14 35.14 28.92 14.07
CA GLY A 14 35.74 27.62 13.76
C GLY A 14 34.92 26.41 14.24
N LEU A 15 33.61 26.58 14.46
CA LEU A 15 32.70 25.46 14.74
C LEU A 15 32.12 24.93 13.43
N LEU A 16 32.24 23.62 13.21
CA LEU A 16 31.65 22.89 12.11
C LEU A 16 30.38 22.19 12.57
N PHE A 17 29.31 22.40 11.81
CA PHE A 17 28.06 21.68 11.92
C PHE A 17 27.77 20.98 10.60
N VAL A 18 27.35 19.72 10.67
CA VAL A 18 26.92 18.94 9.52
C VAL A 18 25.50 18.50 9.77
N TYR A 19 24.63 18.76 8.80
CA TYR A 19 23.21 18.45 8.82
C TYR A 19 22.84 17.53 7.68
N ASP A 20 21.82 16.70 7.90
CA ASP A 20 21.16 16.00 6.81
C ASP A 20 20.30 16.96 5.98
N LEU A 21 20.37 16.89 4.66
CA LEU A 21 19.63 17.81 3.78
C LEU A 21 18.12 17.60 3.84
N GLU A 22 17.64 16.37 4.04
CA GLU A 22 16.21 16.05 3.97
C GLU A 22 15.50 16.32 5.29
N THR A 23 16.11 15.91 6.41
CA THR A 23 15.47 16.01 7.73
C THR A 23 16.00 17.16 8.58
N ALA A 24 16.96 17.94 8.07
CA ALA A 24 17.67 19.00 8.80
C ALA A 24 18.26 18.53 10.15
N THR A 25 18.50 17.22 10.30
CA THR A 25 18.97 16.64 11.56
C THR A 25 20.48 16.83 11.69
N THR A 26 20.96 17.23 12.87
CA THR A 26 22.38 17.40 13.14
C THR A 26 23.09 16.04 13.12
N VAL A 27 24.03 15.86 12.19
CA VAL A 27 24.85 14.66 12.04
C VAL A 27 26.18 14.80 12.80
N TYR A 28 26.81 15.98 12.74
CA TYR A 28 28.09 16.19 13.38
C TYR A 28 28.22 17.62 13.87
N LYS A 29 28.85 17.79 15.04
CA LYS A 29 29.20 19.09 15.61
C LYS A 29 30.56 18.99 16.26
N ASN A 30 31.51 19.78 15.82
CA ASN A 30 32.80 19.90 16.50
C ASN A 30 33.49 21.23 16.20
N ARG A 31 34.41 21.64 17.07
CA ARG A 31 35.32 22.76 16.79
C ARG A 31 36.51 22.24 15.99
N ILE A 32 36.70 22.74 14.78
CA ILE A 32 37.79 22.32 13.89
C ILE A 32 38.97 23.28 13.90
N SER A 33 38.79 24.52 14.37
CA SER A 33 39.85 25.51 14.49
C SER A 33 39.67 26.35 15.75
N PRO A 34 40.75 26.60 16.52
CA PRO A 34 40.71 27.59 17.59
C PRO A 34 40.69 29.03 17.06
N TYR A 35 41.26 29.24 15.86
CA TYR A 35 41.37 30.54 15.21
C TYR A 35 40.20 30.80 14.24
N PRO A 36 39.78 32.07 14.05
CA PRO A 36 38.72 32.41 13.12
C PRO A 36 39.02 31.99 11.69
N ILE A 37 38.01 31.40 11.04
CA ILE A 37 38.05 31.02 9.63
C ILE A 37 37.43 32.17 8.83
N PHE A 38 38.15 32.67 7.83
CA PHE A 38 37.75 33.84 7.06
C PHE A 38 37.54 33.54 5.57
N LEU A 39 38.05 32.41 5.09
CA LEU A 39 37.90 31.99 3.70
C LEU A 39 37.53 30.51 3.68
N THR A 40 36.53 30.17 2.85
CA THR A 40 36.15 28.79 2.56
C THR A 40 35.97 28.63 1.06
N SER A 41 36.22 27.43 0.57
CA SER A 41 36.00 27.05 -0.82
C SER A 41 35.54 25.61 -0.89
N GLU A 42 34.71 25.29 -1.88
CA GLU A 42 34.26 23.91 -2.09
C GLU A 42 35.43 23.03 -2.60
N ALA A 43 35.52 21.81 -2.09
CA ALA A 43 36.47 20.81 -2.54
C ALA A 43 35.76 19.74 -3.37
N SER A 44 35.38 20.06 -4.61
CA SER A 44 34.56 19.18 -5.46
C SER A 44 35.24 17.85 -5.79
N LEU A 45 36.58 17.79 -5.85
CA LEU A 45 37.34 16.57 -6.10
C LEU A 45 37.29 15.55 -4.95
N VAL A 46 37.23 16.03 -3.70
CA VAL A 46 37.28 15.18 -2.50
C VAL A 46 35.90 15.06 -1.81
N GLY A 47 34.90 15.80 -2.29
CA GLY A 47 33.56 15.80 -1.71
C GLY A 47 33.50 16.48 -0.34
N GLY A 48 34.17 17.63 -0.21
CA GLY A 48 34.33 18.36 1.06
C GLY A 48 34.46 19.87 0.87
N PHE A 49 35.17 20.52 1.79
CA PHE A 49 35.53 21.93 1.68
C PHE A 49 36.95 22.22 2.19
N TYR A 50 37.54 23.28 1.64
CA TYR A 50 38.75 23.91 2.13
C TYR A 50 38.38 25.10 3.01
N ALA A 51 39.12 25.31 4.10
CA ALA A 51 38.97 26.45 4.99
C ALA A 51 40.33 27.02 5.40
N ALA A 52 40.49 28.34 5.32
CA ALA A 52 41.70 29.02 5.77
C ALA A 52 41.44 29.83 7.04
N ASN A 53 42.29 29.64 8.05
CA ASN A 53 42.21 30.38 9.29
C ASN A 53 43.19 31.56 9.33
N ARG A 54 42.96 32.51 10.25
CA ARG A 54 43.82 33.70 10.41
C ARG A 54 45.26 33.41 10.81
N HIS A 55 45.57 32.18 11.21
CA HIS A 55 46.92 31.72 11.52
C HIS A 55 47.67 31.21 10.28
N GLY A 56 47.02 31.21 9.10
CA GLY A 56 47.61 30.73 7.85
C GLY A 56 47.50 29.23 7.63
N GLN A 57 46.77 28.50 8.47
CA GLN A 57 46.53 27.07 8.28
C GLN A 57 45.39 26.85 7.29
N VAL A 58 45.59 25.91 6.37
CA VAL A 58 44.57 25.44 5.43
C VAL A 58 44.06 24.07 5.89
N LEU A 59 42.78 24.01 6.20
CA LEU A 59 42.07 22.83 6.66
C LEU A 59 41.28 22.22 5.51
N VAL A 60 41.29 20.90 5.42
CA VAL A 60 40.41 20.11 4.55
C VAL A 60 39.46 19.32 5.43
N ALA A 61 38.17 19.41 5.14
CA ALA A 61 37.15 18.61 5.80
C ALA A 61 36.36 17.82 4.77
N THR A 62 36.37 16.49 4.91
CA THR A 62 35.73 15.54 4.01
C THR A 62 34.92 14.54 4.82
N VAL A 63 33.98 13.86 4.17
CA VAL A 63 33.14 12.84 4.81
C VAL A 63 33.80 11.49 4.62
N ASN A 64 34.00 10.76 5.72
CA ASN A 64 34.47 9.37 5.65
C ASN A 64 33.29 8.43 5.45
N GLU A 65 33.15 7.91 4.24
CA GLU A 65 32.05 7.05 3.80
C GLU A 65 31.98 5.73 4.59
N ALA A 66 33.11 5.19 5.04
CA ALA A 66 33.18 3.93 5.77
C ALA A 66 32.71 4.05 7.22
N THR A 67 32.86 5.23 7.84
CA THR A 67 32.61 5.42 9.27
C THR A 67 31.36 6.25 9.57
N ILE A 68 30.79 6.95 8.59
CA ILE A 68 29.60 7.79 8.81
C ILE A 68 28.39 6.97 9.26
N VAL A 69 28.14 5.82 8.63
CA VAL A 69 27.01 4.95 8.96
C VAL A 69 27.11 4.40 10.40
N PRO A 70 28.22 3.76 10.83
CA PRO A 70 28.34 3.28 12.21
C PRO A 70 28.35 4.42 13.24
N PHE A 71 28.85 5.61 12.88
CA PHE A 71 28.79 6.78 13.75
C PHE A 71 27.35 7.22 14.03
N VAL A 72 26.52 7.34 12.99
CA VAL A 72 25.11 7.75 13.13
C VAL A 72 24.30 6.67 13.85
N SER A 73 24.50 5.40 13.53
CA SER A 73 23.74 4.33 14.19
C SER A 73 24.16 4.14 15.65
N GLY A 74 25.45 4.30 15.96
CA GLY A 74 26.01 4.03 17.30
C GLY A 74 26.00 5.24 18.22
N GLN A 75 26.65 6.34 17.83
CA GLN A 75 26.81 7.51 18.70
C GLN A 75 25.57 8.40 18.74
N LEU A 76 24.94 8.62 17.59
CA LEU A 76 23.68 9.39 17.53
C LEU A 76 22.45 8.55 17.89
N ASN A 77 22.61 7.23 18.01
CA ASN A 77 21.53 6.27 18.25
C ASN A 77 20.33 6.45 17.30
N ASN A 78 20.58 6.90 16.06
CA ASN A 78 19.55 7.20 15.07
C ASN A 78 19.65 6.25 13.88
N LEU A 79 19.05 5.08 14.05
CA LEU A 79 19.10 3.99 13.08
C LEU A 79 18.34 4.31 11.79
N GLU A 80 17.27 5.10 11.89
CA GLU A 80 16.47 5.54 10.73
C GLU A 80 17.26 6.47 9.81
N LEU A 81 17.94 7.48 10.39
CA LEU A 81 18.80 8.38 9.62
C LEU A 81 19.98 7.63 8.99
N ALA A 82 20.60 6.71 9.74
CA ALA A 82 21.72 5.90 9.24
C ALA A 82 21.32 5.09 8.01
N VAL A 83 20.14 4.46 8.04
CA VAL A 83 19.61 3.67 6.92
C VAL A 83 19.28 4.55 5.71
N ASN A 84 18.66 5.71 5.91
CA ASN A 84 18.30 6.60 4.81
C ASN A 84 19.55 7.26 4.17
N LEU A 85 20.55 7.63 4.97
CA LEU A 85 21.85 8.10 4.47
C LEU A 85 22.58 7.02 3.68
N ALA A 86 22.62 5.80 4.21
CA ALA A 86 23.24 4.66 3.55
C ALA A 86 22.60 4.34 2.19
N LYS A 87 21.26 4.34 2.12
CA LYS A 87 20.52 4.08 0.88
C LYS A 87 20.77 5.16 -0.17
N ARG A 88 20.76 6.44 0.23
CA ARG A 88 21.01 7.57 -0.70
C ARG A 88 22.46 7.63 -1.15
N GLY A 89 23.40 7.38 -0.24
CA GLY A 89 24.84 7.44 -0.51
C GLY A 89 25.46 6.18 -1.08
N ASN A 90 24.71 5.08 -1.20
CA ASN A 90 25.20 3.75 -1.56
C ASN A 90 26.42 3.31 -0.72
N LEU A 91 26.30 3.40 0.62
CA LEU A 91 27.42 3.24 1.55
C LEU A 91 27.58 1.81 2.06
N SER A 92 28.83 1.35 2.15
CA SER A 92 29.19 0.09 2.79
C SER A 92 28.89 0.13 4.30
N GLY A 93 28.38 -0.98 4.85
CA GLY A 93 27.98 -1.10 6.27
C GLY A 93 26.48 -0.93 6.52
N ALA A 94 25.73 -0.57 5.47
CA ALA A 94 24.27 -0.46 5.50
C ALA A 94 23.55 -1.80 5.56
N GLU A 95 24.09 -2.86 4.96
CA GLU A 95 23.38 -4.12 4.71
C GLU A 95 22.90 -4.77 6.02
N ASN A 96 23.77 -4.79 7.03
CA ASN A 96 23.46 -5.31 8.37
C ASN A 96 22.42 -4.44 9.10
N LEU A 97 22.51 -3.11 8.95
CA LEU A 97 21.60 -2.16 9.59
C LEU A 97 20.25 -2.10 8.89
N VAL A 98 20.18 -2.26 7.56
CA VAL A 98 18.94 -2.34 6.79
C VAL A 98 18.19 -3.60 7.18
N GLY A 99 18.87 -4.74 7.28
CA GLY A 99 18.25 -5.98 7.78
C GLY A 99 17.73 -5.84 9.22
N HIS A 100 18.49 -5.18 10.10
CA HIS A 100 18.07 -4.93 11.48
C HIS A 100 16.93 -3.91 11.59
N TYR A 101 17.00 -2.81 10.83
CA TYR A 101 15.98 -1.76 10.77
C TYR A 101 14.68 -2.28 10.16
N ILE A 102 14.72 -3.11 9.12
CA ILE A 102 13.54 -3.77 8.56
C ILE A 102 12.92 -4.70 9.62
N LYS A 103 13.73 -5.49 10.34
CA LYS A 103 13.25 -6.33 11.46
C LYS A 103 12.64 -5.49 12.59
N ILE A 104 13.27 -4.37 12.97
CA ILE A 104 12.75 -3.46 14.00
C ILE A 104 11.46 -2.80 13.53
N LYS A 105 11.39 -2.22 12.33
CA LYS A 105 10.16 -1.60 11.82
C LYS A 105 9.03 -2.64 11.68
N HIS A 106 9.32 -3.86 11.24
CA HIS A 106 8.35 -4.95 11.28
C HIS A 106 7.87 -5.25 12.70
N LYS A 107 8.76 -5.27 13.70
CA LYS A 107 8.42 -5.51 15.11
C LYS A 107 7.66 -4.35 15.76
N CYS A 108 8.00 -3.10 15.46
CA CYS A 108 7.34 -1.89 15.98
C CYS A 108 5.97 -1.66 15.33
N THR A 109 5.80 -2.01 14.05
CA THR A 109 4.47 -2.08 13.42
C THR A 109 3.62 -3.18 14.07
N PHE A 110 4.23 -4.28 14.50
CA PHE A 110 3.55 -5.33 15.26
C PHE A 110 3.12 -4.89 16.66
N HIS A 111 3.92 -4.09 17.39
CA HIS A 111 3.63 -3.77 18.80
C HIS A 111 2.45 -2.81 19.00
N MET A 112 2.18 -1.87 18.08
CA MET A 112 0.93 -1.09 18.09
C MET A 112 -0.28 -1.94 17.70
N ASN A 113 -0.10 -2.94 16.85
CA ASN A 113 -1.19 -3.81 16.40
C ASN A 113 -1.58 -4.84 17.47
N ASP A 114 -0.65 -5.26 18.33
CA ASP A 114 -0.89 -6.31 19.33
C ASP A 114 -1.90 -5.87 20.42
N GLN A 115 -1.82 -4.63 20.90
CA GLN A 115 -2.81 -4.10 21.85
C GLN A 115 -4.22 -3.98 21.25
N VAL A 116 -4.32 -3.61 19.97
CA VAL A 116 -5.62 -3.52 19.28
C VAL A 116 -6.19 -4.91 19.04
N VAL A 117 -5.34 -5.90 18.71
CA VAL A 117 -5.75 -7.31 18.53
C VAL A 117 -6.18 -7.93 19.86
N GLN A 118 -5.48 -7.67 20.96
CA GLN A 118 -5.90 -8.11 22.30
C GLN A 118 -7.24 -7.49 22.69
N ARG A 119 -7.39 -6.17 22.48
CA ARG A 119 -8.67 -5.49 22.77
C ARG A 119 -9.82 -6.01 21.91
N PHE A 120 -9.55 -6.35 20.65
CA PHE A 120 -10.52 -7.01 19.78
C PHE A 120 -10.93 -8.38 20.33
N GLN A 121 -9.99 -9.22 20.77
CA GLN A 121 -10.27 -10.54 21.32
C GLN A 121 -11.06 -10.45 22.64
N GLU A 122 -10.73 -9.52 23.53
CA GLU A 122 -11.48 -9.26 24.76
C GLU A 122 -12.93 -8.87 24.47
N LEU A 123 -13.15 -7.92 23.56
CA LEU A 123 -14.48 -7.44 23.20
C LEU A 123 -15.30 -8.52 22.47
N PHE A 124 -14.63 -9.37 21.69
CA PHE A 124 -15.25 -10.51 21.03
C PHE A 124 -15.68 -11.58 22.05
N ALA A 125 -14.84 -11.89 23.04
CA ALA A 125 -15.18 -12.81 24.13
C ALA A 125 -16.31 -12.27 25.02
N GLN A 126 -16.41 -10.94 25.18
CA GLN A 126 -17.49 -10.28 25.91
C GLN A 126 -18.81 -10.19 25.11
N THR A 127 -18.89 -10.76 23.90
CA THR A 127 -20.07 -10.70 23.00
C THR A 127 -20.50 -9.28 22.60
N LYS A 128 -19.62 -8.29 22.74
CA LYS A 128 -19.90 -6.87 22.39
C LYS A 128 -19.67 -6.60 20.91
N TYR A 129 -20.40 -7.29 20.03
CA TYR A 129 -20.17 -7.27 18.58
C TYR A 129 -20.21 -5.86 17.96
N LYS A 130 -21.04 -4.94 18.47
CA LYS A 130 -21.12 -3.56 17.98
C LYS A 130 -19.79 -2.80 18.11
N GLU A 131 -19.14 -2.92 19.27
CA GLU A 131 -17.88 -2.24 19.57
C GLU A 131 -16.72 -2.89 18.81
N VAL A 132 -16.72 -4.23 18.71
CA VAL A 132 -15.76 -5.01 17.92
C VAL A 132 -15.76 -4.56 16.45
N VAL A 133 -16.95 -4.44 15.87
CA VAL A 133 -17.15 -4.01 14.48
C VAL A 133 -16.66 -2.57 14.29
N GLU A 134 -16.96 -1.69 15.23
CA GLU A 134 -16.50 -0.31 15.16
C GLU A 134 -14.97 -0.19 15.20
N LEU A 135 -14.33 -0.98 16.06
CA LEU A 135 -12.87 -1.07 16.19
C LEU A 135 -12.24 -1.63 14.91
N ALA A 136 -12.79 -2.71 14.36
CA ALA A 136 -12.36 -3.29 13.09
C ALA A 136 -12.45 -2.28 11.93
N ALA A 137 -13.52 -1.49 11.89
CA ALA A 137 -13.71 -0.51 10.83
C ALA A 137 -12.88 0.78 11.01
N LYS A 138 -12.50 1.15 12.25
CA LYS A 138 -11.63 2.30 12.57
C LYS A 138 -10.13 1.99 12.48
N SER A 139 -9.75 0.71 12.30
CA SER A 139 -8.37 0.29 12.38
C SER A 139 -7.51 0.79 11.20
N PRO A 140 -6.33 1.39 11.47
CA PRO A 140 -5.42 1.85 10.42
C PRO A 140 -4.95 0.65 9.57
N GLN A 141 -4.80 0.88 8.26
CA GLN A 141 -4.38 -0.13 7.27
C GLN A 141 -5.30 -1.35 7.11
N GLY A 142 -6.47 -1.41 7.77
CA GLY A 142 -7.41 -2.51 7.57
C GLY A 142 -6.95 -3.85 8.15
N ILE A 143 -6.22 -3.84 9.26
CA ILE A 143 -5.66 -5.04 9.93
C ILE A 143 -6.72 -6.13 10.20
N PHE A 144 -7.97 -5.73 10.51
CA PHE A 144 -9.08 -6.65 10.79
C PHE A 144 -10.02 -6.88 9.60
N ARG A 145 -9.66 -6.40 8.40
CA ARG A 145 -10.38 -6.65 7.14
C ARG A 145 -9.76 -7.85 6.43
N THR A 146 -9.77 -8.99 7.11
CA THR A 146 -9.17 -10.25 6.64
C THR A 146 -10.22 -11.36 6.60
N PRO A 147 -10.05 -12.36 5.72
CA PRO A 147 -10.96 -13.51 5.62
C PRO A 147 -11.14 -14.27 6.94
N GLU A 148 -10.09 -14.30 7.77
CA GLU A 148 -10.11 -14.96 9.08
C GLU A 148 -11.10 -14.30 10.05
N ILE A 149 -11.19 -12.97 10.06
CA ILE A 149 -12.12 -12.23 10.93
C ILE A 149 -13.55 -12.44 10.45
N VAL A 150 -13.78 -12.45 9.14
CA VAL A 150 -15.10 -12.74 8.56
C VAL A 150 -15.56 -14.16 8.93
N ALA A 151 -14.68 -15.16 8.84
CA ALA A 151 -14.97 -16.53 9.27
C ALA A 151 -15.32 -16.61 10.77
N LYS A 152 -14.62 -15.84 11.62
CA LYS A 152 -14.97 -15.73 13.06
C LYS A 152 -16.37 -15.19 13.25
N PHE A 153 -16.78 -14.14 12.55
CA PHE A 153 -18.15 -13.61 12.61
C PHE A 153 -19.20 -14.57 12.04
N GLN A 154 -18.85 -15.40 11.06
CA GLN A 154 -19.75 -16.45 10.52
C GLN A 154 -19.97 -17.59 11.51
N SER A 155 -18.95 -17.93 12.31
CA SER A 155 -19.03 -19.01 13.30
C SER A 155 -19.91 -18.68 14.52
N VAL A 156 -20.32 -17.41 14.69
CA VAL A 156 -21.12 -16.99 15.84
C VAL A 156 -22.59 -17.44 15.67
N PRO A 157 -23.14 -18.24 16.60
CA PRO A 157 -24.54 -18.66 16.53
C PRO A 157 -25.48 -17.47 16.76
N VAL A 158 -26.46 -17.30 15.87
CA VAL A 158 -27.45 -16.21 15.95
C VAL A 158 -28.56 -16.61 16.92
N GLN A 159 -28.68 -15.91 18.04
CA GLN A 159 -29.81 -16.07 18.96
C GLN A 159 -31.02 -15.27 18.44
N GLY A 160 -32.21 -15.88 18.51
CA GLY A 160 -33.45 -15.30 17.98
C GLY A 160 -33.76 -13.93 18.58
N GLY A 161 -33.96 -12.93 17.71
CA GLY A 161 -34.28 -11.55 18.09
C GLY A 161 -33.12 -10.55 17.96
N GLN A 162 -31.87 -11.01 17.79
CA GLN A 162 -30.74 -10.12 17.52
C GLN A 162 -30.36 -10.09 16.03
N THR A 163 -29.97 -8.91 15.53
CA THR A 163 -29.44 -8.79 14.17
C THR A 163 -28.14 -9.61 14.06
N PRO A 164 -27.95 -10.40 13.00
CA PRO A 164 -26.75 -11.20 12.82
C PRO A 164 -25.48 -10.34 12.96
N PRO A 165 -24.49 -10.74 13.78
CA PRO A 165 -23.25 -9.96 14.00
C PRO A 165 -22.50 -9.64 12.71
N LEU A 166 -22.54 -10.55 11.75
CA LEU A 166 -21.96 -10.35 10.43
C LEU A 166 -22.67 -9.25 9.62
N LEU A 167 -23.99 -9.14 9.72
CA LEU A 167 -24.74 -8.07 9.07
C LEU A 167 -24.42 -6.71 9.70
N GLN A 168 -24.21 -6.68 11.02
CA GLN A 168 -23.77 -5.49 11.74
C GLN A 168 -22.34 -5.07 11.33
N TYR A 169 -21.45 -6.03 11.09
CA TYR A 169 -20.11 -5.82 10.53
C TYR A 169 -20.17 -5.10 9.18
N PHE A 170 -20.92 -5.64 8.22
CA PHE A 170 -21.06 -5.03 6.91
C PHE A 170 -21.78 -3.68 6.97
N GLY A 171 -22.84 -3.53 7.77
CA GLY A 171 -23.54 -2.25 7.92
C GLY A 171 -22.63 -1.12 8.39
N THR A 172 -21.71 -1.41 9.31
CA THR A 172 -20.76 -0.40 9.84
C THR A 172 -19.57 -0.15 8.90
N LEU A 173 -19.16 -1.16 8.12
CA LEU A 173 -18.16 -0.94 7.06
C LEU A 173 -18.71 -0.05 5.95
N LEU A 174 -19.97 -0.29 5.57
CA LEU A 174 -20.69 0.45 4.54
C LEU A 174 -20.90 1.93 4.94
N THR A 175 -21.10 2.24 6.22
CA THR A 175 -21.16 3.65 6.68
C THR A 175 -19.81 4.36 6.66
N LYS A 176 -18.69 3.63 6.74
CA LYS A 176 -17.33 4.19 6.82
C LYS A 176 -16.56 4.17 5.50
N GLY A 177 -16.97 3.37 4.52
CA GLY A 177 -16.27 3.29 3.23
C GLY A 177 -16.80 2.21 2.28
N LYS A 178 -16.01 1.93 1.24
CA LYS A 178 -16.32 0.91 0.23
C LYS A 178 -15.82 -0.47 0.70
N LEU A 179 -16.60 -1.52 0.39
CA LEU A 179 -16.21 -2.92 0.65
C LEU A 179 -15.12 -3.37 -0.33
N ASP A 180 -14.22 -4.24 0.14
CA ASP A 180 -13.21 -4.86 -0.70
C ASP A 180 -13.79 -6.01 -1.54
N ALA A 181 -13.02 -6.47 -2.54
CA ALA A 181 -13.43 -7.50 -3.48
C ALA A 181 -13.81 -8.83 -2.82
N PHE A 182 -13.07 -9.24 -1.78
CA PHE A 182 -13.35 -10.46 -0.99
C PHE A 182 -14.60 -10.30 -0.12
N GLU A 183 -14.70 -9.20 0.63
CA GLU A 183 -15.84 -8.88 1.51
C GLU A 183 -17.17 -8.82 0.73
N SER A 184 -17.10 -8.36 -0.52
CA SER A 184 -18.25 -8.26 -1.42
C SER A 184 -18.82 -9.62 -1.83
N VAL A 185 -17.99 -10.69 -1.90
CA VAL A 185 -18.46 -12.05 -2.27
C VAL A 185 -19.25 -12.65 -1.11
N ASP A 186 -18.69 -12.62 0.10
CA ASP A 186 -19.33 -13.20 1.29
C ASP A 186 -20.59 -12.44 1.68
N TYR A 187 -20.59 -11.10 1.53
CA TYR A 187 -21.79 -10.29 1.76
C TYR A 187 -22.93 -10.63 0.80
N LEU A 188 -22.61 -10.91 -0.47
CA LEU A 188 -23.59 -11.32 -1.46
C LEU A 188 -24.03 -12.77 -1.29
N ALA A 189 -23.25 -13.66 -0.69
CA ALA A 189 -23.71 -15.03 -0.44
C ALA A 189 -24.94 -15.08 0.50
N TRP A 190 -25.04 -14.16 1.45
CA TRP A 190 -26.07 -14.17 2.49
C TRP A 190 -27.31 -13.28 2.20
N LEU A 191 -27.20 -12.33 1.27
CA LEU A 191 -28.30 -11.39 0.97
C LEU A 191 -29.40 -12.00 0.07
N SER A 192 -30.64 -11.65 0.38
CA SER A 192 -31.79 -11.90 -0.52
C SER A 192 -31.67 -11.09 -1.82
N ILE A 193 -32.22 -11.65 -2.91
CA ILE A 193 -32.13 -11.14 -4.30
C ILE A 193 -32.54 -9.67 -4.44
N ARG A 194 -33.58 -9.24 -3.70
CA ARG A 194 -34.05 -7.84 -3.73
C ARG A 194 -33.01 -6.86 -3.20
N THR A 195 -32.29 -7.23 -2.14
CA THR A 195 -31.30 -6.37 -1.49
C THR A 195 -30.00 -6.29 -2.31
N LYS A 196 -29.61 -7.38 -2.98
CA LYS A 196 -28.49 -7.41 -3.95
C LYS A 196 -28.66 -6.38 -5.07
N ARG A 197 -29.88 -6.26 -5.61
CA ARG A 197 -30.22 -5.33 -6.69
C ARG A 197 -30.12 -3.86 -6.25
N ILE A 198 -30.48 -3.59 -5.00
CA ILE A 198 -30.41 -2.25 -4.39
C ILE A 198 -28.95 -1.85 -4.15
N PHE A 199 -28.15 -2.71 -3.51
CA PHE A 199 -26.74 -2.40 -3.23
C PHE A 199 -25.88 -2.22 -4.49
N TRP A 200 -26.18 -2.96 -5.56
CA TRP A 200 -25.55 -2.74 -6.87
C TRP A 200 -25.86 -1.34 -7.42
N ARG A 201 -27.13 -0.91 -7.38
CA ARG A 201 -27.57 0.39 -7.93
C ARG A 201 -26.92 1.58 -7.22
N ILE A 202 -26.51 1.42 -5.97
CA ILE A 202 -25.88 2.47 -5.15
C ILE A 202 -24.35 2.47 -5.35
N GLY A 203 -23.75 1.44 -5.95
CA GLY A 203 -22.33 1.43 -6.33
C GLY A 203 -21.34 1.06 -5.22
N TRP A 204 -21.80 0.39 -4.16
CA TRP A 204 -21.04 0.17 -2.92
C TRP A 204 -20.10 -1.06 -2.96
N LEU A 205 -20.10 -1.82 -4.07
CA LEU A 205 -19.34 -3.06 -4.25
C LEU A 205 -18.11 -2.84 -5.16
N LYS A 206 -16.92 -3.21 -4.66
CA LYS A 206 -15.71 -3.33 -5.49
C LYS A 206 -15.71 -4.70 -6.14
N THR A 207 -15.56 -4.72 -7.46
CA THR A 207 -15.99 -5.85 -8.29
C THR A 207 -14.79 -6.67 -8.73
N SER A 208 -14.80 -7.96 -8.40
CA SER A 208 -13.84 -8.97 -8.85
C SER A 208 -14.55 -10.08 -9.61
N TRP A 209 -13.84 -10.73 -10.53
CA TRP A 209 -14.38 -11.74 -11.44
C TRP A 209 -14.94 -13.01 -10.75
N ASN A 210 -14.58 -13.29 -9.51
CA ASN A 210 -15.15 -14.41 -8.72
C ASN A 210 -16.60 -14.12 -8.26
N LEU A 211 -16.97 -12.86 -8.21
CA LEU A 211 -18.26 -12.39 -7.72
C LEU A 211 -19.36 -12.52 -8.81
N SER A 212 -18.94 -12.56 -10.08
CA SER A 212 -19.83 -12.72 -11.23
C SER A 212 -20.23 -14.17 -11.51
N SER A 213 -19.43 -15.18 -11.15
CA SER A 213 -19.81 -16.60 -11.30
C SER A 213 -20.90 -17.01 -10.31
N SER A 214 -20.84 -16.56 -9.06
CA SER A 214 -21.88 -16.84 -8.06
C SER A 214 -23.17 -16.06 -8.29
N SER A 215 -23.15 -15.01 -9.12
CA SER A 215 -24.36 -14.27 -9.52
C SER A 215 -25.00 -14.81 -10.80
N LYS A 216 -24.29 -15.59 -11.64
CA LYS A 216 -24.88 -16.28 -12.82
C LYS A 216 -26.00 -17.25 -12.44
N SER A 217 -25.90 -17.94 -11.30
CA SER A 217 -26.97 -18.83 -10.83
C SER A 217 -28.23 -18.09 -10.35
N VAL A 218 -28.17 -16.76 -10.23
CA VAL A 218 -29.20 -15.94 -9.58
C VAL A 218 -29.83 -14.92 -10.54
N ASP A 219 -29.03 -14.19 -11.32
CA ASP A 219 -29.49 -13.23 -12.33
C ASP A 219 -28.39 -13.03 -13.38
N ASN A 220 -28.64 -13.54 -14.59
CA ASN A 220 -27.71 -13.48 -15.71
C ASN A 220 -27.38 -12.02 -16.10
N ASP A 221 -28.33 -11.08 -16.03
CA ASP A 221 -28.13 -9.67 -16.42
C ASP A 221 -27.23 -8.91 -15.44
N LEU A 222 -27.34 -9.22 -14.15
CA LEU A 222 -26.43 -8.68 -13.14
C LEU A 222 -25.02 -9.24 -13.32
N ALA A 223 -24.89 -10.54 -13.59
CA ALA A 223 -23.61 -11.20 -13.81
C ALA A 223 -22.82 -10.58 -14.97
N LEU A 224 -23.49 -10.27 -16.08
CA LEU A 224 -22.87 -9.58 -17.24
C LEU A 224 -22.29 -8.22 -16.86
N LYS A 225 -23.03 -7.41 -16.08
CA LYS A 225 -22.55 -6.10 -15.59
C LYS A 225 -21.36 -6.24 -14.64
N PHE A 226 -21.33 -7.30 -13.83
CA PHE A 226 -20.17 -7.63 -12.99
C PHE A 226 -18.94 -8.00 -13.82
N TYR A 227 -19.07 -8.82 -14.87
CA TYR A 227 -17.94 -9.19 -15.74
C TYR A 227 -17.37 -7.99 -16.49
N ILE A 228 -18.22 -7.07 -16.97
CA ILE A 228 -17.80 -5.84 -17.63
C ILE A 228 -16.98 -4.96 -16.68
N LYS A 229 -17.47 -4.76 -15.45
CA LYS A 229 -16.79 -3.92 -14.45
C LYS A 229 -15.50 -4.56 -13.91
N ALA A 230 -15.44 -5.89 -13.86
CA ALA A 230 -14.26 -6.65 -13.47
C ALA A 230 -13.23 -6.82 -14.60
N SER A 231 -13.47 -6.25 -15.80
CA SER A 231 -12.59 -6.37 -16.98
C SER A 231 -12.26 -7.82 -17.37
N ALA A 232 -13.17 -8.76 -17.11
CA ALA A 232 -12.99 -10.17 -17.44
C ALA A 232 -13.49 -10.48 -18.86
N THR A 233 -12.81 -9.90 -19.86
CA THR A 233 -13.20 -9.92 -21.28
C THR A 233 -13.61 -11.29 -21.84
N PRO A 234 -12.88 -12.41 -21.62
CA PRO A 234 -13.27 -13.70 -22.18
C PRO A 234 -14.62 -14.22 -21.66
N LYS A 235 -14.98 -13.91 -20.39
CA LYS A 235 -16.25 -14.32 -19.80
C LYS A 235 -17.42 -13.44 -20.24
N VAL A 236 -17.17 -12.15 -20.50
CA VAL A 236 -18.16 -11.24 -21.11
C VAL A 236 -18.52 -11.69 -22.52
N VAL A 237 -17.52 -12.04 -23.32
CA VAL A 237 -17.71 -12.53 -24.69
C VAL A 237 -18.49 -13.85 -24.70
N ALA A 238 -18.17 -14.77 -23.79
CA ALA A 238 -18.92 -16.02 -23.65
C ALA A 238 -20.40 -15.78 -23.27
N ASP A 239 -20.70 -14.86 -22.34
CA ASP A 239 -22.08 -14.55 -21.94
C ASP A 239 -22.89 -13.88 -23.07
N PHE A 240 -22.28 -12.96 -23.83
CA PHE A 240 -22.92 -12.37 -25.01
C PHE A 240 -23.12 -13.39 -26.14
N ALA A 241 -22.19 -14.34 -26.31
CA ALA A 241 -22.29 -15.39 -27.31
C ALA A 241 -23.41 -16.38 -26.98
N GLU A 242 -23.56 -16.77 -25.70
CA GLU A 242 -24.70 -17.59 -25.22
C GLU A 242 -26.06 -16.89 -25.47
N ARG A 243 -26.10 -15.55 -25.40
CA ARG A 243 -27.31 -14.74 -25.63
C ARG A 243 -27.59 -14.40 -27.10
N ARG A 244 -26.72 -14.82 -28.03
CA ARG A 244 -26.77 -14.45 -29.46
C ARG A 244 -26.70 -12.93 -29.72
N GLU A 245 -26.16 -12.13 -28.78
CA GLU A 245 -26.02 -10.68 -28.93
C GLU A 245 -24.64 -10.31 -29.55
N PHE A 246 -24.36 -10.80 -30.75
CA PHE A 246 -23.04 -10.68 -31.39
C PHE A 246 -22.64 -9.23 -31.72
N ASP A 247 -23.59 -8.36 -32.04
CA ASP A 247 -23.34 -6.94 -32.31
C ASP A 247 -22.72 -6.22 -31.10
N ARG A 248 -23.15 -6.59 -29.89
CA ARG A 248 -22.64 -6.00 -28.65
C ARG A 248 -21.23 -6.46 -28.33
N ILE A 249 -20.82 -7.66 -28.76
CA ILE A 249 -19.44 -8.16 -28.64
C ILE A 249 -18.49 -7.28 -29.48
N LEU A 250 -18.92 -6.91 -30.69
CA LEU A 250 -18.14 -6.03 -31.56
C LEU A 250 -18.02 -4.60 -30.99
N ILE A 251 -19.10 -4.08 -30.41
CA ILE A 251 -19.09 -2.76 -29.74
C ILE A 251 -18.17 -2.80 -28.50
N TYR A 252 -18.29 -3.83 -27.67
CA TYR A 252 -17.50 -4.01 -26.45
C TYR A 252 -16.00 -4.20 -26.74
N SER A 253 -15.65 -5.01 -27.75
CA SER A 253 -14.26 -5.22 -28.17
C SER A 253 -13.62 -3.94 -28.73
N LYS A 254 -14.37 -3.12 -29.48
CA LYS A 254 -13.92 -1.78 -29.91
C LYS A 254 -13.71 -0.85 -28.72
N GLN A 255 -14.63 -0.85 -27.75
CA GLN A 255 -14.54 -0.01 -26.56
C GLN A 255 -13.35 -0.38 -25.65
N ILE A 256 -13.02 -1.67 -25.55
CA ILE A 256 -11.82 -2.15 -24.85
C ILE A 256 -10.54 -1.81 -25.62
N LYS A 257 -10.53 -1.90 -26.96
CA LYS A 257 -9.37 -1.50 -27.76
C LYS A 257 -8.98 -0.03 -27.51
N ILE A 258 -9.96 0.85 -27.37
CA ILE A 258 -9.74 2.28 -27.08
C ILE A 258 -9.14 2.50 -25.67
N THR A 259 -9.53 1.72 -24.66
CA THR A 259 -8.95 1.81 -23.31
C THR A 259 -7.63 1.07 -23.17
N ALA A 260 -7.37 0.07 -24.01
CA ALA A 260 -6.14 -0.73 -24.04
C ALA A 260 -4.95 0.00 -24.68
N GLU A 261 -5.17 0.97 -25.57
CA GLU A 261 -4.13 1.83 -26.15
C GLU A 261 -3.38 2.66 -25.08
N LEU A 262 -3.97 2.84 -23.90
CA LEU A 262 -3.34 3.48 -22.73
C LEU A 262 -2.61 2.49 -21.79
N MET A 263 -2.76 1.16 -21.95
CA MET A 263 -2.24 0.14 -21.02
C MET A 263 -1.49 -1.04 -21.66
N GLN A 264 -1.23 -1.05 -22.98
CA GLN A 264 -0.49 -2.12 -23.69
C GLN A 264 -1.05 -3.55 -23.51
N VAL A 265 -2.34 -3.72 -23.22
CA VAL A 265 -2.98 -5.05 -23.15
C VAL A 265 -3.92 -5.23 -24.34
N GLY A 266 -3.37 -5.68 -25.48
CA GLY A 266 -4.16 -5.95 -26.68
C GLY A 266 -5.00 -7.22 -26.53
N TYR A 267 -6.32 -7.09 -26.37
CA TYR A 267 -7.23 -8.24 -26.49
C TYR A 267 -7.75 -8.37 -27.92
N THR A 268 -7.40 -9.48 -28.58
CA THR A 268 -8.03 -9.91 -29.83
C THR A 268 -9.12 -10.93 -29.48
N PRO A 269 -10.39 -10.70 -29.84
CA PRO A 269 -11.42 -11.69 -29.60
C PRO A 269 -11.11 -12.95 -30.39
N ASP A 270 -11.21 -14.12 -29.74
CA ASP A 270 -10.97 -15.41 -30.37
C ASP A 270 -12.15 -15.74 -31.30
N TYR A 271 -11.98 -15.39 -32.58
CA TYR A 271 -12.98 -15.61 -33.61
C TYR A 271 -13.26 -17.10 -33.86
N LEU A 272 -12.31 -17.99 -33.56
CA LEU A 272 -12.46 -19.43 -33.75
C LEU A 272 -13.43 -20.01 -32.71
N PHE A 273 -13.29 -19.59 -31.45
CA PHE A 273 -14.21 -19.94 -30.36
C PHE A 273 -15.64 -19.43 -30.63
N LEU A 274 -15.76 -18.18 -31.10
CA LEU A 274 -17.06 -17.60 -31.46
C LEU A 274 -17.73 -18.38 -32.61
N LEU A 275 -16.97 -18.74 -33.65
CA LEU A 275 -17.48 -19.54 -34.77
C LEU A 275 -17.95 -20.93 -34.33
N GLN A 276 -17.23 -21.60 -33.41
CA GLN A 276 -17.65 -22.89 -32.86
C GLN A 276 -18.95 -22.81 -32.06
N ILE A 277 -19.18 -21.72 -31.32
CA ILE A 277 -20.43 -21.50 -30.61
C ILE A 277 -21.58 -21.23 -31.59
N ILE A 278 -21.34 -20.40 -32.62
CA ILE A 278 -22.35 -20.11 -33.65
C ILE A 278 -22.77 -21.39 -34.39
N LEU A 279 -21.80 -22.19 -34.84
CA LEU A 279 -22.02 -23.48 -35.51
C LEU A 279 -22.73 -24.53 -34.64
N ARG A 280 -22.63 -24.42 -33.31
CA ARG A 280 -23.38 -25.29 -32.37
C ARG A 280 -24.77 -24.78 -32.05
N SER A 281 -25.00 -23.46 -32.19
CA SER A 281 -26.26 -22.81 -31.84
C SER A 281 -27.25 -22.78 -33.01
N ASP A 282 -26.74 -22.73 -34.24
CA ASP A 282 -27.46 -22.96 -35.48
C ASP A 282 -26.62 -23.91 -36.36
N PRO A 283 -27.00 -25.20 -36.49
CA PRO A 283 -26.32 -26.14 -37.37
C PRO A 283 -26.58 -25.85 -38.86
#